data_AF-A0A9E0MH20-F1
#
_entry.id   AF-A0A9E0MH20-F1
#
_cell.length_a   1.000
_cell.length_b   1.000
_cell.length_c   1.000
_cell.angle_alpha   90.00
_cell.angle_beta   90.00
_cell.angle_gamma   90.00
#
_symmetry.space_group_name_H-M   'P 1'
#
loop_
_entity.id
_entity.type
_entity.pdbx_description
1 polymer ?
#
loop_
_entity_poly.entity_id
_entity_poly.type
_entity_poly.pdbx_seq_one_letter_code
_entity_poly.pdbx_strand_id
1 'polypeptide(L)'
;MFTDIVASTETVERIGDRAWCHLLLQHNSLVREHVKTHRGREIDAAGDGFYLVFGCPSRAVTFALAVRTALTGIGIKIRIGIHSGECEVASGRIVGVSVHTAARITDAAAAGEILVSNTVRELVAGSEYRFGKKDVQVLKGLSENRQLFALA
;
A
#
# COMPACT_ATOMS: atom_id res chain seq x y z
N MET A 1 -4.95 -0.11 3.57
CA MET A 1 -3.77 0.10 2.72
C MET A 1 -3.62 -1.12 1.85
N PHE A 2 -3.22 -0.93 0.60
CA PHE A 2 -2.80 -2.04 -0.26
C PHE A 2 -1.37 -1.80 -0.78
N THR A 3 -0.61 -2.88 -0.90
CA THR A 3 0.70 -2.89 -1.56
C THR A 3 0.70 -3.93 -2.67
N ASP A 4 1.53 -3.74 -3.68
CA ASP A 4 1.65 -4.66 -4.81
C ASP A 4 3.05 -4.59 -5.44
N ILE A 5 3.62 -5.71 -5.89
CA ILE A 5 4.92 -5.71 -6.58
C ILE A 5 4.72 -5.18 -8.01
N VAL A 6 5.60 -4.28 -8.41
CA VAL A 6 5.56 -3.69 -9.75
C VAL A 6 6.08 -4.71 -10.76
N ALA A 7 5.35 -4.87 -11.87
CA ALA A 7 5.76 -5.71 -13.01
C ALA A 7 6.11 -7.16 -12.58
N SER A 8 5.32 -7.72 -11.66
CA SER A 8 5.54 -9.06 -11.13
C SER A 8 5.47 -10.14 -12.21
N THR A 9 4.48 -10.07 -13.10
CA THR A 9 4.36 -11.01 -14.24
C THR A 9 5.59 -10.99 -15.15
N GLU A 10 6.04 -9.81 -15.58
CA GLU A 10 7.25 -9.65 -16.40
C GLU A 10 8.51 -10.14 -15.67
N THR A 11 8.55 -9.92 -14.35
CA THR A 11 9.65 -10.40 -13.51
C THR A 11 9.68 -11.92 -13.46
N VAL A 12 8.53 -12.58 -13.27
CA VAL A 12 8.40 -14.04 -13.28
C VAL A 12 8.88 -14.61 -14.59
N GLU A 13 8.44 -14.06 -15.73
CA GLU A 13 8.87 -14.52 -17.07
C GLU A 13 10.39 -14.39 -17.25
N ARG A 14 10.99 -13.32 -16.72
CA ARG A 14 12.43 -13.05 -16.86
C ARG A 14 13.32 -13.95 -15.98
N ILE A 15 12.90 -14.25 -14.75
CA ILE A 15 13.75 -14.97 -13.77
C ILE A 15 13.34 -16.44 -13.55
N GLY A 16 12.16 -16.81 -14.03
CA GLY A 16 11.55 -18.13 -13.86
C GLY A 16 10.94 -18.37 -12.47
N ASP A 17 10.03 -19.35 -12.41
CA ASP A 17 9.19 -19.63 -11.24
C ASP A 17 9.96 -19.89 -9.94
N ARG A 18 11.09 -20.61 -10.02
CA ARG A 18 11.87 -20.97 -8.83
C ARG A 18 12.52 -19.75 -8.17
N ALA A 19 13.11 -18.86 -8.97
CA ALA A 19 13.71 -17.63 -8.46
C ALA A 19 12.64 -16.65 -7.98
N TRP A 20 11.50 -16.58 -8.68
CA TRP A 20 10.35 -15.81 -8.25
C TRP A 20 9.81 -16.27 -6.90
N CYS A 21 9.62 -17.58 -6.69
CA CYS A 21 9.19 -18.14 -5.40
C CYS A 21 10.11 -17.70 -4.26
N HIS A 22 11.44 -17.72 -4.46
CA HIS A 22 12.39 -17.28 -3.45
C HIS A 22 12.26 -15.78 -3.16
N LEU A 23 12.18 -14.95 -4.21
CA LEU A 23 11.98 -13.51 -4.10
C LEU A 23 10.69 -13.17 -3.35
N LEU A 24 9.59 -13.88 -3.66
CA LEU A 24 8.28 -13.68 -3.06
C LEU A 24 8.28 -14.06 -1.58
N LEU A 25 8.97 -15.13 -1.19
CA LEU A 25 9.13 -15.48 0.23
C LEU A 25 9.90 -14.41 1.00
N GLN A 26 10.97 -13.86 0.43
CA GLN A 26 11.75 -12.78 1.03
C GLN A 26 10.90 -11.50 1.17
N HIS A 27 10.18 -11.13 0.10
CA HIS A 27 9.22 -10.03 0.11
C HIS A 27 8.19 -10.19 1.24
N ASN A 28 7.49 -11.33 1.27
CA ASN A 28 6.41 -11.56 2.23
C ASN A 28 6.93 -11.60 3.67
N SER A 29 8.14 -12.11 3.89
CA SER A 29 8.79 -12.09 5.21
C SER A 29 9.08 -10.67 5.69
N LEU A 30 9.71 -9.84 4.85
CA LEU A 30 10.02 -8.45 5.17
C LEU A 30 8.77 -7.61 5.43
N VAL A 31 7.75 -7.74 4.57
CA VAL A 31 6.48 -7.05 4.76
C VAL A 31 5.87 -7.41 6.12
N ARG A 32 5.79 -8.70 6.46
CA ARG A 32 5.23 -9.17 7.73
C ARG A 32 6.01 -8.72 8.96
N GLU A 33 7.34 -8.66 8.87
CA GLU A 33 8.18 -8.12 9.93
C GLU A 33 7.85 -6.65 10.17
N HIS A 34 7.82 -5.83 9.10
CA HIS A 34 7.47 -4.42 9.22
C HIS A 34 6.03 -4.20 9.69
N VAL A 35 5.07 -5.06 9.30
CA VAL A 35 3.68 -4.99 9.77
C VAL A 35 3.64 -5.13 11.29
N LYS A 36 4.35 -6.12 11.86
CA LYS A 36 4.43 -6.34 13.31
C LYS A 36 5.07 -5.13 14.00
N THR A 37 6.21 -4.65 13.51
CA THR A 37 6.93 -3.50 14.07
C THR A 37 6.07 -2.24 14.15
N HIS A 38 5.24 -2.00 13.14
CA HIS A 38 4.38 -0.81 13.06
C HIS A 38 2.97 -1.05 13.61
N ARG A 39 2.74 -2.17 14.30
CA ARG A 39 1.44 -2.54 14.90
C ARG A 39 0.30 -2.53 13.88
N GLY A 40 0.59 -2.97 12.66
CA GLY A 40 -0.39 -3.23 11.62
C GLY A 40 -0.99 -4.63 11.75
N ARG A 41 -2.06 -4.87 10.99
CA ARG A 41 -2.71 -6.17 10.86
C ARG A 41 -2.81 -6.55 9.38
N GLU A 42 -2.28 -7.71 9.04
CA GLU A 42 -2.51 -8.37 7.76
C GLU A 42 -3.95 -8.90 7.76
N ILE A 43 -4.74 -8.46 6.78
CA ILE A 43 -6.12 -8.93 6.58
C ILE A 43 -6.14 -10.01 5.51
N ASP A 44 -5.39 -9.78 4.43
CA ASP A 44 -5.25 -10.72 3.33
C ASP A 44 -3.90 -10.51 2.62
N ALA A 45 -3.41 -11.56 1.98
CA ALA A 45 -2.22 -11.53 1.13
C ALA A 45 -2.52 -12.33 -0.14
N ALA A 46 -2.52 -11.65 -1.27
CA ALA A 46 -2.83 -12.22 -2.58
C ALA A 46 -1.57 -12.23 -3.43
N GLY A 47 -0.81 -13.34 -3.36
CA GLY A 47 0.44 -13.50 -4.12
C GLY A 47 1.51 -12.51 -3.67
N ASP A 48 1.69 -11.46 -4.47
CA ASP A 48 2.63 -10.35 -4.32
C ASP A 48 2.00 -9.08 -3.73
N GLY A 49 0.68 -9.06 -3.57
CA GLY A 49 -0.07 -7.98 -2.95
C GLY A 49 -0.43 -8.23 -1.49
N PHE A 50 -0.48 -7.16 -0.68
CA PHE A 50 -0.95 -7.21 0.70
C PHE A 50 -2.11 -6.25 0.95
N TYR A 51 -3.11 -6.73 1.69
CA TYR A 51 -4.15 -5.91 2.29
C TYR A 51 -3.88 -5.74 3.79
N LEU A 52 -3.53 -4.51 4.17
CA LEU A 52 -3.09 -4.16 5.52
C LEU A 52 -3.98 -3.09 6.15
N VAL A 53 -4.22 -3.23 7.45
CA VAL A 53 -4.94 -2.23 8.27
C VAL A 53 -4.10 -1.80 9.46
N PHE A 54 -4.15 -0.50 9.75
CA PHE A 54 -3.43 0.14 10.85
C PHE A 54 -4.42 0.92 11.70
N GLY A 55 -4.17 0.94 13.02
CA GLY A 55 -5.03 1.66 13.97
C GLY A 55 -4.94 3.19 13.86
N CYS A 56 -3.93 3.74 13.17
CA CYS A 56 -3.87 5.16 12.86
C CYS A 56 -3.11 5.43 11.54
N PRO A 57 -3.38 6.57 10.87
CA PRO A 57 -2.78 6.87 9.57
C PRO A 57 -1.26 7.10 9.61
N SER A 58 -0.72 7.68 10.69
CA SER A 58 0.74 7.92 10.82
C SER A 58 1.54 6.61 10.85
N ARG A 59 1.02 5.56 11.49
CA ARG A 59 1.65 4.23 11.48
C ARG A 59 1.65 3.63 10.08
N ALA A 60 0.56 3.77 9.34
CA ALA A 60 0.49 3.33 7.95
C ALA A 60 1.53 4.07 7.08
N VAL A 61 1.64 5.39 7.21
CA VAL A 61 2.61 6.20 6.46
C VAL A 61 4.05 5.79 6.82
N THR A 62 4.37 5.64 8.10
CA THR A 62 5.71 5.21 8.56
C THR A 62 6.05 3.81 8.04
N PHE A 63 5.10 2.87 8.15
CA PHE A 63 5.25 1.52 7.61
C PHE A 63 5.55 1.56 6.10
N ALA A 64 4.79 2.34 5.34
CA ALA A 64 4.93 2.43 3.90
C ALA A 64 6.32 2.93 3.48
N LEU A 65 6.84 3.96 4.15
CA LEU A 65 8.20 4.47 3.93
C LEU A 65 9.26 3.41 4.27
N ALA A 66 9.13 2.75 5.41
CA ALA A 66 10.07 1.75 5.88
C ALA A 66 10.12 0.53 4.93
N VAL A 67 8.96 -0.03 4.60
CA VAL A 67 8.87 -1.24 3.76
C VAL A 67 9.28 -0.97 2.32
N ARG A 68 8.93 0.20 1.76
CA ARG A 68 9.42 0.65 0.44
C ARG A 68 10.95 0.65 0.40
N THR A 69 11.57 1.23 1.43
CA THR A 69 13.03 1.34 1.53
C THR A 69 13.68 -0.04 1.65
N ALA A 70 13.17 -0.89 2.55
CA ALA A 70 13.69 -2.23 2.76
C ALA A 70 13.62 -3.10 1.50
N LEU A 71 12.47 -3.09 0.81
CA LEU A 71 12.27 -3.87 -0.41
C LEU A 71 13.11 -3.34 -1.59
N THR A 72 13.26 -2.02 -1.71
CA THR A 72 14.16 -1.42 -2.71
C THR A 72 15.60 -1.89 -2.50
N GLY A 73 16.04 -2.04 -1.24
CA GLY A 73 17.37 -2.56 -0.89
C GLY A 73 17.65 -3.99 -1.38
N ILE A 74 16.61 -4.78 -1.65
CA ILE A 74 16.72 -6.13 -2.24
C ILE A 74 16.26 -6.18 -3.71
N GLY A 75 16.13 -5.02 -4.36
CA GLY A 75 15.78 -4.91 -5.78
C GLY A 75 14.29 -5.08 -6.10
N ILE A 76 13.41 -5.05 -5.10
CA ILE A 76 11.95 -5.16 -5.29
C ILE A 76 11.34 -3.76 -5.22
N LYS A 77 10.63 -3.37 -6.28
CA LYS A 77 9.81 -2.15 -6.29
C LYS A 77 8.37 -2.53 -6.02
N ILE A 78 7.76 -1.85 -5.07
CA ILE A 78 6.33 -1.96 -4.78
C ILE A 78 5.64 -0.62 -5.01
N ARG A 79 4.35 -0.67 -5.29
CA ARG A 79 3.45 0.49 -5.25
C ARG A 79 2.54 0.38 -4.03
N ILE A 80 2.21 1.50 -3.41
CA ILE A 80 1.44 1.54 -2.16
C ILE A 80 0.32 2.58 -2.25
N GLY A 81 -0.87 2.20 -1.80
CA GLY A 81 -2.03 3.08 -1.65
C GLY A 81 -2.57 3.10 -0.23
N ILE A 82 -2.75 4.31 0.31
CA ILE A 82 -3.21 4.53 1.68
C ILE A 82 -4.49 5.38 1.69
N HIS A 83 -5.50 4.87 2.39
CA HIS A 83 -6.74 5.59 2.66
C HIS A 83 -7.19 5.38 4.10
N SER A 84 -7.97 6.32 4.61
CA SER A 84 -8.63 6.27 5.91
C SER A 84 -10.08 6.68 5.71
N GLY A 85 -10.98 5.88 6.26
CA GLY A 85 -12.43 6.06 6.17
C GLY A 85 -13.14 4.95 6.94
N GLU A 86 -14.46 5.06 7.03
CA GLU A 86 -15.28 4.08 7.73
C GLU A 86 -15.34 2.75 6.97
N CYS A 87 -15.41 1.66 7.72
CA CYS A 87 -15.52 0.30 7.18
C CYS A 87 -16.25 -0.60 8.16
N GLU A 88 -16.89 -1.64 7.62
CA GLU A 88 -17.60 -2.64 8.40
C GLU A 88 -16.66 -3.79 8.73
N VAL A 89 -16.74 -4.28 9.97
CA VAL A 89 -15.98 -5.45 10.43
C VAL A 89 -16.96 -6.59 10.65
N ALA A 90 -16.94 -7.57 9.74
CA ALA A 90 -17.83 -8.73 9.79
C ALA A 90 -17.02 -10.03 9.70
N SER A 91 -17.16 -10.92 10.69
CA SER A 91 -16.51 -12.24 10.72
C SER A 91 -15.00 -12.20 10.43
N GLY A 92 -14.30 -11.22 10.99
CA GLY A 92 -12.86 -11.02 10.81
C GLY A 92 -12.45 -10.38 9.48
N ARG A 93 -13.39 -10.16 8.55
CA ARG A 93 -13.18 -9.42 7.31
C ARG A 93 -13.50 -7.94 7.50
N ILE A 94 -12.82 -7.11 6.72
CA ILE A 94 -13.08 -5.67 6.66
C ILE A 94 -13.56 -5.36 5.26
N VAL A 95 -14.75 -4.79 5.15
CA VAL A 95 -15.41 -4.49 3.88
C VAL A 95 -15.93 -3.05 3.87
N GLY A 96 -16.15 -2.52 2.66
CA GLY A 96 -16.73 -1.19 2.47
C GLY A 96 -16.01 -0.35 1.43
N VAL A 97 -16.60 0.80 1.12
CA VAL A 97 -16.10 1.73 0.09
C VAL A 97 -14.66 2.18 0.39
N SER A 98 -14.30 2.34 1.66
CA SER A 98 -12.93 2.70 2.07
C SER A 98 -11.88 1.66 1.67
N VAL A 99 -12.25 0.37 1.66
CA VAL A 99 -11.36 -0.72 1.24
C VAL A 99 -11.11 -0.61 -0.27
N HIS A 100 -12.18 -0.48 -1.05
CA HIS A 100 -12.06 -0.30 -2.51
C HIS A 100 -11.33 0.98 -2.87
N THR A 101 -11.54 2.07 -2.12
CA THR A 101 -10.80 3.33 -2.31
C THR A 101 -9.30 3.12 -2.11
N ALA A 102 -8.89 2.45 -1.03
CA ALA A 102 -7.48 2.15 -0.81
C ALA A 102 -6.88 1.32 -1.97
N ALA A 103 -7.59 0.30 -2.46
CA ALA A 103 -7.14 -0.53 -3.57
C ALA A 103 -6.98 0.30 -4.87
N ARG A 104 -7.94 1.17 -5.18
CA ARG A 104 -7.86 2.03 -6.38
C ARG A 104 -6.76 3.08 -6.30
N ILE A 105 -6.43 3.55 -5.11
CA ILE A 105 -5.25 4.42 -4.91
C ILE A 105 -3.96 3.65 -5.19
N THR A 106 -3.87 2.38 -4.77
CA THR A 106 -2.71 1.53 -5.11
C THR A 106 -2.62 1.28 -6.61
N ASP A 107 -3.74 1.03 -7.29
CA ASP A 107 -3.77 0.83 -8.75
C ASP A 107 -3.25 2.07 -9.50
N ALA A 108 -3.53 3.27 -8.99
CA ALA A 108 -3.10 4.54 -9.56
C ALA A 108 -1.63 4.89 -9.26
N ALA A 109 -1.00 4.22 -8.29
CA ALA A 109 0.37 4.50 -7.89
C ALA A 109 1.37 3.93 -8.91
N ALA A 110 2.33 4.76 -9.30
CA ALA A 110 3.44 4.38 -10.14
C ALA A 110 4.45 3.48 -9.40
N ALA A 111 5.45 2.99 -10.14
CA ALA A 111 6.47 2.10 -9.59
C ALA A 111 7.29 2.75 -8.48
N GLY A 112 7.26 2.18 -7.26
CA GLY A 112 7.94 2.76 -6.09
C GLY A 112 7.18 3.92 -5.44
N GLU A 113 6.02 4.29 -5.98
CA GLU A 113 5.23 5.40 -5.48
C GLU A 113 4.35 4.97 -4.30
N ILE A 114 4.20 5.89 -3.35
CA ILE A 114 3.25 5.78 -2.25
C ILE A 114 2.22 6.89 -2.45
N LEU A 115 1.00 6.53 -2.82
CA LEU A 115 -0.10 7.47 -2.93
C LEU A 115 -0.99 7.41 -1.69
N VAL A 116 -1.44 8.58 -1.24
CA VAL A 116 -2.39 8.70 -0.14
C VAL A 116 -3.59 9.57 -0.54
N SER A 117 -4.76 9.25 0.00
CA SER A 117 -5.93 10.13 -0.09
C SER A 117 -5.75 11.42 0.71
N ASN A 118 -6.47 12.49 0.35
CA ASN A 118 -6.50 13.73 1.14
C ASN A 118 -6.83 13.52 2.62
N THR A 119 -7.74 12.60 2.95
CA THR A 119 -8.10 12.29 4.33
C THR A 119 -6.89 11.84 5.15
N VAL A 120 -6.03 10.99 4.59
CA VAL A 120 -4.80 10.55 5.27
C VAL A 120 -3.86 11.73 5.49
N ARG A 121 -3.66 12.57 4.47
CA ARG A 121 -2.82 13.78 4.55
C ARG A 121 -3.29 14.72 5.66
N GLU A 122 -4.60 14.94 5.77
CA GLU A 122 -5.19 15.81 6.79
C GLU A 122 -5.07 15.21 8.19
N LEU A 123 -5.29 13.90 8.35
CA LEU A 123 -5.16 13.22 9.63
C LEU A 123 -3.73 13.15 10.16
N VAL A 124 -2.72 13.35 9.31
CA VAL A 124 -1.31 13.45 9.72
C VAL A 124 -0.76 14.87 9.61
N ALA A 125 -1.61 15.88 9.49
CA ALA A 125 -1.17 17.28 9.51
C ALA A 125 -0.40 17.59 10.80
N GLY A 126 0.69 18.36 10.69
CA GLY A 126 1.60 18.67 11.80
C GLY A 126 2.69 17.62 12.04
N SER A 127 2.69 16.51 11.30
CA SER A 127 3.82 15.57 11.26
C SER A 127 4.96 16.05 10.35
N GLU A 128 6.06 15.31 10.36
CA GLU A 128 7.23 15.56 9.51
C GLU A 128 7.06 15.11 8.05
N TYR A 129 5.98 14.38 7.73
CA TYR A 129 5.76 13.84 6.39
C TYR A 129 5.63 14.94 5.33
N ARG A 130 6.19 14.68 4.16
CA ARG A 130 6.12 15.59 3.02
C ARG A 130 5.32 14.93 1.90
N PHE A 131 4.36 15.70 1.39
CA PHE A 131 3.48 15.27 0.32
C PHE A 131 3.76 16.12 -0.91
N GLY A 132 3.92 15.46 -2.06
CA GLY A 132 4.11 16.05 -3.36
C GLY A 132 2.85 16.74 -3.87
N LYS A 133 2.86 17.02 -5.19
CA LYS A 133 1.76 17.75 -5.82
C LYS A 133 0.45 16.97 -5.70
N LYS A 134 -0.60 17.73 -5.41
CA LYS A 134 -1.99 17.29 -5.44
C LYS A 134 -2.35 16.87 -6.86
N ASP A 135 -2.89 15.67 -7.01
CA ASP A 135 -3.49 15.20 -8.24
C ASP A 135 -4.94 14.78 -7.99
N VAL A 136 -5.86 15.19 -8.87
CA VAL A 136 -7.29 14.87 -8.74
C VAL A 136 -7.62 13.77 -9.73
N GLN A 137 -7.99 12.61 -9.22
CA GLN A 137 -8.25 11.44 -10.05
C GLN A 137 -9.67 10.91 -9.85
N VAL A 138 -10.28 10.49 -10.96
CA VAL A 138 -11.47 9.65 -10.96
C VAL A 138 -11.01 8.21 -10.77
N LEU A 139 -11.31 7.63 -9.62
CA LEU A 139 -10.96 6.25 -9.33
C LEU A 139 -12.02 5.31 -9.90
N LYS A 140 -11.59 4.30 -10.67
CA LYS A 140 -12.49 3.36 -11.35
C LYS A 140 -13.51 2.73 -10.38
N GLY A 141 -14.79 2.94 -10.67
CA GLY A 141 -15.92 2.38 -9.91
C GLY A 141 -16.32 3.20 -8.67
N LEU A 142 -15.74 4.38 -8.47
CA LEU A 142 -16.15 5.33 -7.43
C LEU A 142 -16.77 6.57 -8.09
N SER A 143 -17.87 7.06 -7.52
CA SER A 143 -18.64 8.18 -8.06
C SER A 143 -18.00 9.56 -7.80
N GLU A 144 -17.10 9.65 -6.81
CA GLU A 144 -16.50 10.91 -6.39
C GLU A 144 -15.04 11.04 -6.86
N ASN A 145 -14.69 12.25 -7.30
CA ASN A 145 -13.30 12.63 -7.51
C ASN A 145 -12.53 12.54 -6.20
N ARG A 146 -11.35 11.92 -6.24
CA ARG A 146 -10.47 11.83 -5.08
C ARG A 146 -9.21 12.66 -5.34
N GLN A 147 -8.83 13.41 -4.33
CA GLN A 147 -7.55 14.11 -4.31
C GLN A 147 -6.50 13.18 -3.72
N LEU A 148 -5.45 12.92 -4.49
CA LEU A 148 -4.34 12.05 -4.14
C LEU A 148 -3.06 12.87 -4.00
N PHE A 149 -2.16 12.35 -3.18
CA PHE A 149 -0.87 12.96 -2.90
C PHE A 149 0.19 11.88 -2.87
N ALA A 150 1.28 12.09 -3.60
CA ALA A 150 2.47 11.26 -3.50
C ALA A 150 3.22 11.60 -2.22
N LEU A 151 3.63 10.59 -1.46
CA LEU A 151 4.51 10.75 -0.30
C LEU A 151 5.97 10.76 -0.78
N ALA A 152 6.75 11.75 -0.34
CA ALA A 152 8.18 11.84 -0.63
C ALA A 152 8.95 10.70 0.06
#